data_AF-A0A9P1KEQ1-F1
#
_entry.id   AF-A0A9P1KEQ1-F1
#
_cell.length_a   1.000
_cell.length_b   1.000
_cell.length_c   1.000
_cell.angle_alpha   90.00
_cell.angle_beta   90.00
_cell.angle_gamma   90.00
#
_symmetry.space_group_name_H-M   'P 1'
#
loop_
_entity.id
_entity.type
_entity.pdbx_description
1 polymer ?
#
loop_
_entity_poly.entity_id
_entity_poly.type
_entity_poly.pdbx_seq_one_letter_code
_entity_poly.pdbx_strand_id
1 'polypeptide(L)'
;MAPTPTPTKKSGSPLPPGAIVRLGKFAWTTMWRLMMSKLAPRNSSGEYIRPESQFRHQVGTAAYPPEAGRYQLIVGWGCPWAHRTLVVRALKGLSSAISINIVSPSPDSGMWVFDQPEVEFNTLPEFYHNAKPGYQGRATVPLLWDTQQKAIVNNESAEIIVMLNSEFQQFAKYPDLDLYPPALKEAIDSWNEQIYQYVNNGVYRCGFAQTQTAYETACNQLFDTLDLIDQTLANSRYLCGDRITLADVRLFTTLFRFDTVYYSLFKCHRRRLVDYQNLYPYLRDIYQLPEVAETCNLEVIKRDYYGNLFPLNPGGIIPLGPDLDLHQPHDRDRLTQTN
;
A
#
# COMPACT_ATOMS: atom_id res chain seq x y z
N MET A 1 -39.35 22.50 -53.22
CA MET A 1 -39.37 21.51 -52.13
C MET A 1 -38.09 20.71 -52.22
N ALA A 2 -37.13 20.97 -51.33
CA ALA A 2 -35.89 20.19 -51.27
C ALA A 2 -36.18 18.82 -50.63
N PRO A 3 -35.66 17.70 -51.17
CA PRO A 3 -35.88 16.39 -50.60
C PRO A 3 -35.10 16.26 -49.29
N THR A 4 -35.79 15.87 -48.23
CA THR A 4 -35.25 15.49 -46.94
C THR A 4 -34.33 14.27 -47.11
N PRO A 5 -33.07 14.27 -46.62
CA PRO A 5 -32.26 13.08 -46.66
C PRO A 5 -32.79 12.06 -45.64
N THR A 6 -33.10 10.86 -46.14
CA THR A 6 -33.46 9.68 -45.36
C THR A 6 -32.34 9.31 -44.39
N PRO A 7 -32.62 9.01 -43.11
CA PRO A 7 -31.57 8.59 -42.19
C PRO A 7 -31.05 7.21 -42.60
N THR A 8 -29.77 7.14 -42.93
CA THR A 8 -29.06 5.87 -43.12
C THR A 8 -29.02 5.13 -41.78
N LYS A 9 -29.86 4.10 -41.66
CA LYS A 9 -29.77 3.10 -40.58
C LYS A 9 -28.39 2.45 -40.67
N LYS A 10 -27.44 2.88 -39.81
CA LYS A 10 -26.22 2.10 -39.56
C LYS A 10 -26.65 0.78 -38.93
N SER A 11 -26.62 -0.31 -39.69
CA SER A 11 -26.81 -1.65 -39.15
C SER A 11 -25.63 -1.95 -38.22
N GLY A 12 -25.88 -1.99 -36.92
CA GLY A 12 -24.91 -2.51 -35.96
C GLY A 12 -24.54 -3.94 -36.35
N SER A 13 -23.24 -4.20 -36.49
CA SER A 13 -22.69 -5.53 -36.78
C SER A 13 -23.19 -6.57 -35.76
N PRO A 14 -23.48 -7.82 -36.18
CA PRO A 14 -23.91 -8.87 -35.27
C PRO A 14 -22.82 -9.17 -34.23
N LEU A 15 -23.26 -9.51 -33.01
CA LEU A 15 -22.37 -9.98 -31.93
C LEU A 15 -21.51 -11.17 -32.41
N PRO A 16 -20.29 -11.34 -31.88
CA PRO A 16 -19.41 -12.41 -32.31
C PRO A 16 -20.04 -13.81 -32.09
N PRO A 17 -19.85 -14.75 -33.04
CA PRO A 17 -20.33 -16.13 -32.91
C PRO A 17 -19.91 -16.80 -31.60
N GLY A 18 -20.80 -17.62 -31.02
CA GLY A 18 -20.56 -18.27 -29.73
C GLY A 18 -19.29 -19.14 -29.69
N ALA A 19 -18.87 -19.74 -30.80
CA ALA A 19 -17.62 -20.50 -30.90
C ALA A 19 -16.38 -19.60 -30.70
N ILE A 20 -16.37 -18.42 -31.33
CA ILE A 20 -15.30 -17.43 -31.20
C ILE A 20 -15.24 -16.94 -29.74
N VAL A 21 -16.39 -16.68 -29.12
CA VAL A 21 -16.45 -16.28 -27.70
C VAL A 21 -15.89 -17.36 -26.77
N ARG A 22 -16.22 -18.64 -27.00
CA ARG A 22 -15.68 -19.76 -26.19
C ARG A 22 -14.18 -19.90 -26.33
N LEU A 23 -13.65 -19.82 -27.56
CA LEU A 23 -12.22 -19.89 -27.81
C LEU A 23 -11.48 -18.70 -27.17
N GLY A 24 -12.01 -17.48 -27.34
CA GLY A 24 -11.46 -16.27 -26.72
C GLY A 24 -11.44 -16.35 -25.20
N LYS A 25 -12.54 -16.82 -24.57
CA LYS A 25 -12.61 -17.05 -23.13
C LYS A 25 -11.57 -18.05 -22.66
N PHE A 26 -11.39 -19.16 -23.38
CA PHE A 26 -10.40 -20.18 -23.03
C PHE A 26 -8.97 -19.62 -23.11
N ALA A 27 -8.61 -18.98 -24.21
CA ALA A 27 -7.29 -18.38 -24.41
C ALA A 27 -6.99 -17.32 -23.34
N TRP A 28 -7.94 -16.39 -23.12
CA TRP A 28 -7.81 -15.33 -22.13
C TRP A 28 -7.65 -15.87 -20.71
N THR A 29 -8.52 -16.80 -20.30
CA THR A 29 -8.48 -17.38 -18.94
C THR A 29 -7.19 -18.15 -18.70
N THR A 30 -6.68 -18.84 -19.71
CA THR A 30 -5.41 -19.59 -19.62
C THR A 30 -4.23 -18.64 -19.44
N MET A 31 -4.14 -17.59 -20.26
CA MET A 31 -3.10 -16.57 -20.14
C MET A 31 -3.17 -15.85 -18.79
N TRP A 32 -4.39 -15.46 -18.37
CA TRP A 32 -4.62 -14.82 -17.09
C TRP A 32 -4.11 -15.66 -15.92
N ARG A 33 -4.39 -16.97 -15.90
CA ARG A 33 -3.89 -17.88 -14.84
C ARG A 33 -2.37 -17.96 -14.79
N LEU A 34 -1.70 -18.01 -15.95
CA LEU A 34 -0.24 -18.04 -16.03
C LEU A 34 0.36 -16.76 -15.44
N MET A 35 -0.14 -15.60 -15.84
CA MET A 35 0.35 -14.30 -15.36
C MET A 35 0.07 -14.11 -13.87
N MET A 36 -1.14 -14.46 -13.42
CA MET A 36 -1.49 -14.41 -11.99
C MET A 36 -0.63 -15.33 -11.13
N SER A 37 -0.16 -16.47 -11.63
CA SER A 37 0.75 -17.35 -10.89
C SER A 37 2.09 -16.68 -10.55
N LYS A 38 2.53 -15.72 -11.38
CA LYS A 38 3.77 -14.96 -11.17
C LYS A 38 3.54 -13.72 -10.32
N LEU A 39 2.47 -12.97 -10.59
CA LEU A 39 2.11 -11.77 -9.85
C LEU A 39 1.69 -12.10 -8.41
N ALA A 40 0.77 -13.05 -8.27
CA ALA A 40 0.14 -13.44 -7.02
C ALA A 40 0.17 -14.97 -6.81
N PRO A 41 1.29 -15.49 -6.28
CA PRO A 41 1.41 -16.90 -5.89
C PRO A 41 0.26 -17.31 -4.97
N ARG A 42 -0.20 -18.55 -5.12
CA ARG A 42 -1.38 -19.03 -4.38
C ARG A 42 -1.23 -20.47 -3.90
N ASN A 43 -2.03 -20.83 -2.91
CA ASN A 43 -2.21 -22.22 -2.51
C ASN A 43 -3.19 -22.98 -3.45
N SER A 44 -3.40 -24.27 -3.17
CA SER A 44 -4.31 -25.13 -3.93
C SER A 44 -5.75 -24.62 -3.93
N SER A 45 -6.20 -23.99 -2.83
CA SER A 45 -7.54 -23.46 -2.65
C SER A 45 -7.82 -22.14 -3.40
N GLY A 46 -6.80 -21.51 -3.98
CA GLY A 46 -6.96 -20.24 -4.71
C GLY A 46 -6.53 -18.99 -3.93
N GLU A 47 -6.06 -19.14 -2.69
CA GLU A 47 -5.72 -18.03 -1.80
C GLU A 47 -4.33 -17.50 -2.09
N TYR A 48 -4.20 -16.18 -2.15
CA TYR A 48 -2.92 -15.51 -2.32
C TYR A 48 -1.99 -15.72 -1.12
N ILE A 49 -0.73 -16.11 -1.41
CA ILE A 49 0.36 -16.25 -0.44
C ILE A 49 1.41 -15.19 -0.73
N ARG A 50 1.64 -14.30 0.23
CA ARG A 50 2.64 -13.24 0.12
C ARG A 50 4.05 -13.81 0.35
N PRO A 51 5.00 -13.61 -0.57
CA PRO A 51 6.40 -13.92 -0.31
C PRO A 51 6.98 -13.05 0.80
N GLU A 52 7.84 -13.64 1.64
CA GLU A 52 8.48 -12.94 2.76
C GLU A 52 9.69 -12.08 2.32
N SER A 53 9.95 -11.03 3.08
CA SER A 53 11.11 -10.15 2.97
C SER A 53 12.39 -10.88 3.43
N GLN A 54 13.50 -10.71 2.72
CA GLN A 54 14.73 -11.50 2.93
C GLN A 54 15.85 -10.75 3.67
N PHE A 55 15.86 -9.41 3.65
CA PHE A 55 16.87 -8.60 4.33
C PHE A 55 16.30 -8.07 5.65
N ARG A 56 16.94 -8.45 6.76
CA ARG A 56 16.39 -8.29 8.13
C ARG A 56 17.42 -7.75 9.13
N HIS A 57 18.44 -7.03 8.66
CA HIS A 57 19.39 -6.38 9.58
C HIS A 57 18.74 -5.18 10.29
N GLN A 58 19.36 -4.74 11.38
CA GLN A 58 18.84 -3.68 12.24
C GLN A 58 19.84 -2.54 12.42
N VAL A 59 19.34 -1.32 12.31
CA VAL A 59 20.00 -0.12 12.83
C VAL A 59 20.01 -0.18 14.36
N GLY A 60 20.98 0.46 15.01
CA GLY A 60 21.20 0.37 16.46
C GLY A 60 22.25 -0.66 16.86
N THR A 61 22.86 -1.33 15.87
CA THR A 61 23.93 -2.31 16.07
C THR A 61 25.29 -1.70 15.76
N ALA A 62 26.39 -2.33 16.22
CA ALA A 62 27.73 -1.90 15.85
C ALA A 62 27.98 -1.90 14.33
N ALA A 63 27.31 -2.79 13.59
CA ALA A 63 27.39 -2.84 12.13
C ALA A 63 26.62 -1.68 11.47
N TYR A 64 25.46 -1.31 12.03
CA TYR A 64 24.59 -0.26 11.52
C TYR A 64 24.24 0.75 12.63
N PRO A 65 25.18 1.62 13.05
CA PRO A 65 24.93 2.65 14.04
C PRO A 65 24.02 3.76 13.50
N PRO A 66 23.13 4.34 14.32
CA PRO A 66 22.26 5.42 13.88
C PRO A 66 23.06 6.71 13.65
N GLU A 67 23.23 7.07 12.38
CA GLU A 67 23.96 8.26 11.92
C GLU A 67 23.11 9.06 10.93
N ALA A 68 23.00 10.38 11.15
CA ALA A 68 22.34 11.27 10.22
C ALA A 68 23.08 11.32 8.87
N GLY A 69 22.34 11.22 7.77
CA GLY A 69 22.87 11.25 6.41
C GLY A 69 23.44 9.92 5.91
N ARG A 70 23.56 8.89 6.75
CA ARG A 70 24.07 7.58 6.35
C ARG A 70 23.03 6.73 5.62
N TYR A 71 21.78 6.79 6.07
CA TYR A 71 20.73 5.90 5.58
C TYR A 71 19.80 6.59 4.58
N GLN A 72 19.37 5.83 3.58
CA GLN A 72 18.40 6.25 2.58
C GLN A 72 17.25 5.25 2.50
N LEU A 73 16.04 5.77 2.38
CA LEU A 73 14.84 4.97 2.10
C LEU A 73 14.53 4.98 0.62
N ILE A 74 14.59 3.81 -0.03
CA ILE A 74 14.10 3.65 -1.40
C ILE A 74 12.62 3.24 -1.34
N VAL A 75 11.75 4.05 -1.92
CA VAL A 75 10.29 3.97 -1.74
C VAL A 75 9.56 4.16 -3.06
N GLY A 76 8.41 3.52 -3.20
CA GLY A 76 7.47 3.79 -4.30
C GLY A 76 6.17 4.36 -3.76
N TRP A 77 5.71 5.49 -4.30
CA TRP A 77 4.52 6.22 -3.84
C TRP A 77 3.26 5.35 -3.81
N GLY A 78 3.09 4.47 -4.81
CA GLY A 78 1.98 3.52 -4.86
C GLY A 78 1.96 2.51 -3.71
N CYS A 79 3.11 2.14 -3.16
CA CYS A 79 3.23 1.00 -2.26
C CYS A 79 2.79 1.35 -0.81
N PRO A 80 1.77 0.68 -0.24
CA PRO A 80 1.32 0.95 1.14
C PRO A 80 2.35 0.53 2.19
N TRP A 81 3.21 -0.46 1.89
CA TRP A 81 4.29 -0.90 2.77
C TRP A 81 5.39 0.16 2.86
N ALA A 82 5.77 0.74 1.72
CA ALA A 82 6.73 1.84 1.67
C ALA A 82 6.15 3.13 2.27
N HIS A 83 4.85 3.38 2.06
CA HIS A 83 4.17 4.53 2.64
C HIS A 83 4.24 4.55 4.17
N ARG A 84 4.32 3.40 4.85
CA ARG A 84 4.49 3.36 6.32
C ARG A 84 5.79 4.01 6.76
N THR A 85 6.88 3.77 6.04
CA THR A 85 8.19 4.34 6.38
C THR A 85 8.20 5.84 6.13
N LEU A 86 7.51 6.31 5.09
CA LEU A 86 7.31 7.73 4.83
C LEU A 86 6.49 8.42 5.93
N VAL A 87 5.37 7.82 6.36
CA VAL A 87 4.53 8.37 7.43
C VAL A 87 5.31 8.43 8.75
N VAL A 88 6.02 7.36 9.14
CA VAL A 88 6.84 7.41 10.37
C VAL A 88 7.98 8.42 10.26
N ARG A 89 8.65 8.51 9.10
CA ARG A 89 9.68 9.53 8.85
C ARG A 89 9.13 10.94 9.01
N ALA A 90 7.92 11.21 8.52
CA ALA A 90 7.24 12.49 8.66
C ALA A 90 6.85 12.77 10.13
N LEU A 91 6.16 11.82 10.78
CA LEU A 91 5.74 11.95 12.18
C LEU A 91 6.91 12.18 13.14
N LYS A 92 8.06 11.53 12.89
CA LYS A 92 9.28 11.71 13.69
C LYS A 92 10.10 12.93 13.27
N GLY A 93 9.77 13.58 12.14
CA GLY A 93 10.54 14.68 11.58
C GLY A 93 11.98 14.31 11.23
N LEU A 94 12.18 13.14 10.60
CA LEU A 94 13.49 12.57 10.26
C LEU A 94 13.98 12.98 8.87
N SER A 95 13.42 14.06 8.31
CA SER A 95 13.66 14.41 6.92
C SER A 95 15.09 14.83 6.61
N SER A 96 15.77 15.45 7.59
CA SER A 96 17.18 15.83 7.54
C SER A 96 18.15 14.66 7.81
N ALA A 97 17.70 13.64 8.54
CA ALA A 97 18.54 12.52 8.96
C ALA A 97 18.54 11.36 7.94
N ILE A 98 17.40 11.13 7.28
CA ILE A 98 17.19 10.00 6.38
C ILE A 98 16.67 10.53 5.06
N SER A 99 17.47 10.38 4.01
CA SER A 99 17.09 10.77 2.65
C SER A 99 16.12 9.75 2.05
N ILE A 100 15.44 10.14 0.97
CA ILE A 100 14.58 9.23 0.20
C ILE A 100 15.08 9.13 -1.24
N ASN A 101 14.91 7.97 -1.86
CA ASN A 101 15.00 7.78 -3.30
C ASN A 101 13.69 7.17 -3.79
N ILE A 102 13.12 7.75 -4.85
CA ILE A 102 11.78 7.38 -5.30
C ILE A 102 11.89 6.49 -6.54
N VAL A 103 11.12 5.41 -6.52
CA VAL A 103 10.90 4.55 -7.69
C VAL A 103 9.44 4.61 -8.14
N SER A 104 9.24 4.61 -9.46
CA SER A 104 7.94 4.48 -10.09
C SER A 104 7.81 3.13 -10.81
N PRO A 105 6.61 2.57 -10.90
CA PRO A 105 6.40 1.33 -11.64
C PRO A 105 6.46 1.61 -13.16
N SER A 106 7.14 0.73 -13.90
CA SER A 106 7.16 0.74 -15.36
C SER A 106 5.95 -0.02 -15.92
N PRO A 107 5.08 0.62 -16.71
CA PRO A 107 3.90 -0.05 -17.31
C PRO A 107 4.28 -1.20 -18.24
N ASP A 108 5.41 -1.08 -18.95
CA ASP A 108 5.83 -2.05 -19.96
C ASP A 108 6.54 -3.26 -19.37
N SER A 109 7.31 -3.06 -18.29
CA SER A 109 8.14 -4.12 -17.71
C SER A 109 7.63 -4.69 -16.39
N GLY A 110 6.71 -3.99 -15.70
CA GLY A 110 6.20 -4.38 -14.39
C GLY A 110 7.24 -4.30 -13.27
N MET A 111 8.34 -3.57 -13.49
CA MET A 111 9.44 -3.40 -12.53
C MET A 111 9.43 -1.99 -11.95
N TRP A 112 10.11 -1.81 -10.80
CA TRP A 112 10.38 -0.50 -10.23
C TRP A 112 11.59 0.15 -10.92
N VAL A 113 11.43 1.40 -11.35
CA VAL A 113 12.43 2.22 -12.04
C VAL A 113 12.69 3.47 -11.20
N PHE A 114 13.93 3.91 -11.09
CA PHE A 114 14.27 5.12 -10.34
C PHE A 114 13.79 6.38 -11.08
N ASP A 115 13.09 7.28 -10.37
CA ASP A 115 12.62 8.56 -10.94
C ASP A 115 13.80 9.48 -11.25
N GLN A 116 14.80 9.45 -10.37
CA GLN A 116 16.11 10.07 -10.58
C GLN A 116 17.13 8.93 -10.58
N PRO A 117 17.62 8.50 -11.76
CA PRO A 117 18.57 7.42 -11.84
C PRO A 117 19.76 7.72 -10.93
N GLU A 118 20.12 6.76 -10.08
CA GLU A 118 21.46 6.77 -9.51
C GLU A 118 22.42 6.54 -10.67
N VAL A 119 23.59 7.18 -10.64
CA VAL A 119 24.57 7.17 -11.76
C VAL A 119 24.90 5.74 -12.24
N GLU A 120 24.64 4.73 -11.41
CA GLU A 120 24.92 3.31 -11.65
C GLU A 120 23.68 2.41 -11.91
N PHE A 121 22.44 2.84 -11.57
CA PHE A 121 21.26 1.94 -11.63
C PHE A 121 20.00 2.62 -12.15
N ASN A 122 19.33 1.99 -13.12
CA ASN A 122 18.06 2.47 -13.66
C ASN A 122 16.87 1.78 -13.00
N THR A 123 17.03 0.53 -12.56
CA THR A 123 15.94 -0.28 -12.01
C THR A 123 16.25 -0.84 -10.62
N LEU A 124 15.21 -1.06 -9.82
CA LEU A 124 15.37 -1.65 -8.49
C LEU A 124 15.90 -3.12 -8.55
N PRO A 125 15.50 -3.97 -9.51
CA PRO A 125 16.12 -5.29 -9.65
C PRO A 125 17.63 -5.25 -9.91
N GLU A 126 18.11 -4.33 -10.76
CA GLU A 126 19.55 -4.12 -10.98
C GLU A 126 20.23 -3.69 -9.68
N PHE A 127 19.61 -2.78 -8.93
CA PHE A 127 20.12 -2.33 -7.64
C PHE A 127 20.27 -3.50 -6.65
N TYR A 128 19.25 -4.34 -6.50
CA TYR A 128 19.29 -5.52 -5.64
C TYR A 128 20.36 -6.53 -6.08
N HIS A 129 20.49 -6.76 -7.39
CA HIS A 129 21.48 -7.69 -7.93
C HIS A 129 22.91 -7.21 -7.64
N ASN A 130 23.16 -5.91 -7.75
CA ASN A 130 24.47 -5.33 -7.45
C ASN A 130 24.76 -5.32 -5.95
N ALA A 131 23.77 -4.96 -5.12
CA ALA A 131 23.90 -4.98 -3.66
C ALA A 131 24.12 -6.40 -3.11
N LYS A 132 23.54 -7.42 -3.77
CA LYS A 132 23.70 -8.83 -3.39
C LYS A 132 23.74 -9.73 -4.64
N PRO A 133 24.95 -9.99 -5.18
CA PRO A 133 25.11 -10.90 -6.31
C PRO A 133 24.49 -12.28 -6.03
N GLY A 134 23.70 -12.77 -6.98
CA GLY A 134 22.97 -14.04 -6.85
C GLY A 134 21.64 -13.96 -6.10
N TYR A 135 21.15 -12.77 -5.73
CA TYR A 135 19.81 -12.60 -5.18
C TYR A 135 18.72 -13.07 -6.16
N GLN A 136 17.83 -13.96 -5.71
CA GLN A 136 16.73 -14.51 -6.51
C GLN A 136 15.34 -14.11 -6.00
N GLY A 137 15.28 -13.27 -4.95
CA GLY A 137 14.02 -12.79 -4.37
C GLY A 137 13.40 -11.65 -5.17
N ARG A 138 12.27 -11.13 -4.67
CA ARG A 138 11.59 -9.97 -5.26
C ARG A 138 12.26 -8.67 -4.82
N ALA A 139 12.71 -7.87 -5.78
CA ALA A 139 13.11 -6.48 -5.53
C ALA A 139 11.87 -5.66 -5.12
N THR A 140 11.80 -5.29 -3.84
CA THR A 140 10.60 -4.72 -3.21
C THR A 140 10.91 -3.37 -2.55
N VAL A 141 9.88 -2.55 -2.41
CA VAL A 141 9.93 -1.34 -1.56
C VAL A 141 9.03 -1.55 -0.34
N PRO A 142 9.39 -0.99 0.84
CA PRO A 142 10.53 -0.11 1.10
C PRO A 142 11.87 -0.87 1.16
N LEU A 143 12.96 -0.15 0.88
CA LEU A 143 14.32 -0.61 1.12
C LEU A 143 15.04 0.40 2.01
N LEU A 144 15.61 -0.05 3.12
CA LEU A 144 16.53 0.74 3.93
C LEU A 144 17.96 0.43 3.48
N TRP A 145 18.61 1.43 2.91
CA TRP A 145 19.94 1.36 2.31
C TRP A 145 20.97 2.08 3.17
N ASP A 146 22.12 1.44 3.39
CA ASP A 146 23.29 2.08 3.99
C ASP A 146 24.20 2.62 2.87
N THR A 147 24.27 3.95 2.75
CA THR A 147 25.04 4.60 1.68
C THR A 147 26.55 4.53 1.89
N GLN A 148 27.00 4.35 3.15
CA GLN A 148 28.43 4.23 3.46
C GLN A 148 28.94 2.82 3.17
N GLN A 149 28.22 1.79 3.62
CA GLN A 149 28.60 0.39 3.39
C GLN A 149 28.19 -0.14 2.03
N LYS A 150 27.33 0.60 1.31
CA LYS A 150 26.69 0.14 0.07
C LYS A 150 26.00 -1.22 0.27
N ALA A 151 25.16 -1.31 1.31
CA ALA A 151 24.50 -2.55 1.69
C ALA A 151 23.00 -2.35 1.99
N ILE A 152 22.21 -3.35 1.62
CA ILE A 152 20.79 -3.43 2.01
C ILE A 152 20.73 -3.79 3.50
N VAL A 153 20.19 -2.90 4.31
CA VAL A 153 19.97 -3.14 5.74
C VAL A 153 18.72 -4.00 5.91
N ASN A 154 17.58 -3.50 5.42
CA ASN A 154 16.29 -4.13 5.69
C ASN A 154 15.29 -3.83 4.56
N ASN A 155 14.43 -4.78 4.22
CA ASN A 155 13.33 -4.57 3.27
C ASN A 155 11.95 -5.00 3.82
N GLU A 156 11.84 -5.15 5.14
CA GLU A 156 10.60 -5.41 5.87
C GLU A 156 10.05 -4.12 6.48
N SER A 157 8.96 -3.60 5.91
CA SER A 157 8.34 -2.34 6.34
C SER A 157 8.01 -2.30 7.83
N ALA A 158 7.57 -3.43 8.42
CA ALA A 158 7.17 -3.49 9.83
C ALA A 158 8.35 -3.33 10.79
N GLU A 159 9.54 -3.79 10.39
CA GLU A 159 10.77 -3.62 11.18
C GLU A 159 11.36 -2.23 10.96
N ILE A 160 11.34 -1.74 9.71
CA ILE A 160 11.87 -0.42 9.37
C ILE A 160 11.16 0.67 10.18
N ILE A 161 9.83 0.63 10.29
CA ILE A 161 9.11 1.65 11.08
C ILE A 161 9.43 1.60 12.57
N VAL A 162 9.78 0.44 13.13
CA VAL A 162 10.24 0.33 14.51
C VAL A 162 11.63 0.98 14.65
N MET A 163 12.55 0.68 13.73
CA MET A 163 13.88 1.30 13.71
C MET A 163 13.81 2.83 13.56
N LEU A 164 12.95 3.33 12.67
CA LEU A 164 12.73 4.77 12.50
C LEU A 164 12.15 5.42 13.78
N ASN A 165 11.34 4.68 14.54
CA ASN A 165 10.76 5.18 15.79
C ASN A 165 11.81 5.33 16.89
N SER A 166 12.67 4.33 17.11
CA SER A 166 13.57 4.26 18.26
C SER A 166 15.02 4.69 17.97
N GLU A 167 15.61 4.26 16.86
CA GLU A 167 17.07 4.32 16.68
C GLU A 167 17.59 5.72 16.30
N PHE A 168 16.73 6.54 15.70
CA PHE A 168 17.10 7.88 15.22
C PHE A 168 16.62 9.02 16.13
N GLN A 169 16.27 8.72 17.38
CA GLN A 169 15.67 9.70 18.31
C GLN A 169 16.53 10.97 18.48
N GLN A 170 17.85 10.85 18.52
CA GLN A 170 18.79 11.98 18.63
C GLN A 170 18.77 12.95 17.44
N PHE A 171 18.19 12.55 16.30
CA PHE A 171 18.08 13.37 15.09
C PHE A 171 16.63 13.75 14.75
N ALA A 172 15.66 13.26 15.54
CA ALA A 172 14.24 13.53 15.33
C ALA A 172 13.89 14.96 15.74
N LYS A 173 13.04 15.63 14.95
CA LYS A 173 12.44 16.92 15.33
C LYS A 173 11.51 16.78 16.54
N TYR A 174 10.90 15.60 16.68
CA TYR A 174 9.99 15.25 17.79
C TYR A 174 10.53 14.01 18.52
N PRO A 175 11.61 14.16 19.33
CA PRO A 175 12.27 13.04 19.98
C PRO A 175 11.34 12.34 20.98
N ASP A 176 10.46 13.08 21.66
CA ASP A 176 9.54 12.55 22.68
C ASP A 176 8.33 11.79 22.11
N LEU A 177 8.08 11.88 20.80
CA LEU A 177 7.03 11.10 20.15
C LEU A 177 7.46 9.64 20.04
N ASP A 178 6.88 8.78 20.87
CA ASP A 178 7.04 7.33 20.77
C ASP A 178 5.78 6.69 20.18
N LEU A 179 5.90 6.13 18.99
CA LEU A 179 4.81 5.44 18.28
C LEU A 179 4.68 3.97 18.70
N TYR A 180 5.60 3.45 19.52
CA TYR A 180 5.60 2.08 20.01
C TYR A 180 5.98 1.98 21.50
N PRO A 181 5.29 2.73 22.38
CA PRO A 181 5.67 2.81 23.77
C PRO A 181 5.46 1.48 24.51
N PRO A 182 6.33 1.12 25.47
CA PRO A 182 6.23 -0.17 26.18
C PRO A 182 4.86 -0.45 26.79
N ALA A 183 4.19 0.58 27.33
CA ALA A 183 2.87 0.46 27.97
C ALA A 183 1.74 0.06 27.01
N LEU A 184 1.86 0.36 25.71
CA LEU A 184 0.86 0.01 24.70
C LEU A 184 1.31 -1.13 23.78
N LYS A 185 2.51 -1.67 23.99
CA LYS A 185 3.14 -2.64 23.08
C LYS A 185 2.25 -3.85 22.78
N GLU A 186 1.67 -4.46 23.81
CA GLU A 186 0.79 -5.62 23.66
C GLU A 186 -0.47 -5.30 22.85
N ALA A 187 -1.11 -4.16 23.12
CA ALA A 187 -2.28 -3.71 22.38
C ALA A 187 -1.93 -3.40 20.91
N ILE A 188 -0.78 -2.76 20.67
CA ILE A 188 -0.28 -2.47 19.32
C ILE A 188 0.00 -3.77 18.57
N ASP A 189 0.63 -4.75 19.20
CA ASP A 189 0.95 -6.04 18.58
C ASP A 189 -0.31 -6.84 18.22
N SER A 190 -1.30 -6.85 19.12
CA SER A 190 -2.61 -7.49 18.88
C SER A 190 -3.36 -6.85 17.69
N TRP A 191 -3.39 -5.51 17.62
CA TRP A 191 -3.97 -4.81 16.47
C TRP A 191 -3.18 -5.08 15.19
N ASN A 192 -1.86 -5.05 15.27
CA ASN A 192 -0.98 -5.24 14.14
C ASN A 192 -1.15 -6.60 13.45
N GLU A 193 -1.39 -7.66 14.22
CA GLU A 193 -1.66 -9.01 13.70
C GLU A 193 -2.96 -9.02 12.89
N GLN A 194 -4.05 -8.56 13.47
CA GLN A 194 -5.37 -8.51 12.83
C GLN A 194 -5.37 -7.60 11.59
N ILE A 195 -4.82 -6.39 11.73
CA ILE A 195 -4.74 -5.41 10.65
C ILE A 195 -3.88 -5.94 9.52
N TYR A 196 -2.75 -6.59 9.80
CA TYR A 196 -1.94 -7.21 8.75
C TYR A 196 -2.71 -8.31 8.02
N GLN A 197 -3.23 -9.29 8.76
CA GLN A 197 -3.81 -10.50 8.17
C GLN A 197 -5.10 -10.21 7.40
N TYR A 198 -5.98 -9.39 7.98
CA TYR A 198 -7.35 -9.22 7.49
C TYR A 198 -7.59 -7.89 6.77
N VAL A 199 -6.74 -6.87 6.96
CA VAL A 199 -6.92 -5.57 6.29
C VAL A 199 -5.81 -5.30 5.28
N ASN A 200 -4.56 -5.10 5.72
CA ASN A 200 -3.45 -4.75 4.85
C ASN A 200 -3.15 -5.83 3.81
N ASN A 201 -3.09 -7.09 4.22
CA ASN A 201 -2.97 -8.21 3.29
C ASN A 201 -4.35 -8.70 2.81
N GLY A 202 -5.41 -8.45 3.57
CA GLY A 202 -6.78 -8.84 3.23
C GLY A 202 -7.27 -8.25 1.91
N VAL A 203 -7.01 -6.96 1.64
CA VAL A 203 -7.36 -6.35 0.35
C VAL A 203 -6.63 -7.01 -0.83
N TYR A 204 -5.37 -7.41 -0.65
CA TYR A 204 -4.63 -8.16 -1.67
C TYR A 204 -5.16 -9.59 -1.82
N ARG A 205 -5.54 -10.26 -0.71
CA ARG A 205 -6.18 -11.58 -0.76
C ARG A 205 -7.49 -11.51 -1.54
N CYS A 206 -8.27 -10.42 -1.43
CA CYS A 206 -9.46 -10.19 -2.25
C CYS A 206 -9.09 -9.99 -3.73
N GLY A 207 -8.22 -9.01 -4.02
CA GLY A 207 -7.91 -8.63 -5.39
C GLY A 207 -7.16 -9.68 -6.20
N PHE A 208 -6.43 -10.56 -5.52
CA PHE A 208 -5.64 -11.63 -6.14
C PHE A 208 -6.24 -13.03 -6.00
N ALA A 209 -7.41 -13.16 -5.38
CA ALA A 209 -8.11 -14.44 -5.31
C ALA A 209 -8.35 -15.03 -6.71
N GLN A 210 -8.06 -16.32 -6.87
CA GLN A 210 -8.25 -17.03 -8.14
C GLN A 210 -9.47 -17.96 -8.15
N THR A 211 -10.20 -18.03 -7.03
CA THR A 211 -11.44 -18.80 -6.86
C THR A 211 -12.48 -17.92 -6.14
N GLN A 212 -13.76 -18.18 -6.40
CA GLN A 212 -14.86 -17.44 -5.75
C GLN A 212 -14.82 -17.62 -4.23
N THR A 213 -14.58 -18.85 -3.75
CA THR A 213 -14.48 -19.15 -2.31
C THR A 213 -13.33 -18.41 -1.63
N ALA A 214 -12.15 -18.34 -2.25
CA ALA A 214 -11.02 -17.60 -1.68
C ALA A 214 -11.32 -16.10 -1.58
N TYR A 215 -12.00 -15.54 -2.59
CA TYR A 215 -12.45 -14.15 -2.56
C TYR A 215 -13.48 -13.91 -1.44
N GLU A 216 -14.52 -14.73 -1.36
CA GLU A 216 -15.58 -14.58 -0.34
C GLU A 216 -15.03 -14.67 1.08
N THR A 217 -14.15 -15.64 1.35
CA THR A 217 -13.48 -15.77 2.66
C THR A 217 -12.67 -14.52 3.00
N ALA A 218 -11.84 -14.05 2.07
CA ALA A 218 -11.00 -12.87 2.30
C ALA A 218 -11.84 -11.59 2.46
N CYS A 219 -12.89 -11.44 1.66
CA CYS A 219 -13.76 -10.26 1.67
C CYS A 219 -14.60 -10.21 2.95
N ASN A 220 -15.15 -11.34 3.40
CA ASN A 220 -15.87 -11.42 4.68
C ASN A 220 -14.94 -11.04 5.85
N GLN A 221 -13.77 -11.67 5.95
CA GLN A 221 -12.79 -11.36 7.00
C GLN A 221 -12.36 -9.88 7.00
N LEU A 222 -12.17 -9.29 5.81
CA LEU A 222 -11.83 -7.87 5.67
C LEU A 222 -12.93 -6.98 6.24
N PHE A 223 -14.18 -7.19 5.84
CA PHE A 223 -15.28 -6.34 6.27
C PHE A 223 -15.66 -6.56 7.74
N ASP A 224 -15.59 -7.79 8.25
CA ASP A 224 -15.78 -8.08 9.67
C ASP A 224 -14.73 -7.34 10.52
N THR A 225 -13.47 -7.29 10.05
CA THR A 225 -12.39 -6.56 10.73
C THR A 225 -12.56 -5.03 10.62
N LEU A 226 -12.98 -4.50 9.47
CA LEU A 226 -13.26 -3.07 9.33
C LEU A 226 -14.43 -2.64 10.20
N ASP A 227 -15.48 -3.45 10.30
CA ASP A 227 -16.63 -3.19 11.17
C ASP A 227 -16.21 -3.21 12.66
N LEU A 228 -15.32 -4.13 13.06
CA LEU A 228 -14.73 -4.14 14.41
C LEU A 228 -13.92 -2.87 14.69
N ILE A 229 -13.03 -2.48 13.77
CA ILE A 229 -12.21 -1.27 13.92
C ILE A 229 -13.10 -0.03 14.02
N ASP A 230 -14.13 0.10 13.17
CA ASP A 230 -15.04 1.24 13.21
C ASP A 230 -15.75 1.35 14.59
N GLN A 231 -16.18 0.22 15.15
CA GLN A 231 -16.78 0.18 16.50
C GLN A 231 -15.78 0.58 17.60
N THR A 232 -14.52 0.14 17.51
CA THR A 232 -13.47 0.58 18.43
C THR A 232 -13.25 2.10 18.32
N LEU A 233 -13.16 2.62 17.11
CA LEU A 233 -12.91 4.04 16.83
C LEU A 233 -14.09 4.96 17.17
N ALA A 234 -15.25 4.41 17.52
CA ALA A 234 -16.37 5.18 18.08
C ALA A 234 -16.06 5.75 19.47
N ASN A 235 -15.22 5.05 20.24
CA ASN A 235 -14.96 5.37 21.66
C ASN A 235 -13.53 5.83 21.93
N SER A 236 -12.64 5.74 20.94
CA SER A 236 -11.22 6.07 21.08
C SER A 236 -10.74 6.82 19.86
N ARG A 237 -9.92 7.86 20.02
CA ARG A 237 -9.40 8.65 18.89
C ARG A 237 -8.57 7.78 17.94
N TYR A 238 -7.70 6.94 18.49
CA TYR A 238 -6.84 5.99 17.79
C TYR A 238 -7.06 4.55 18.29
N LEU A 239 -6.44 3.56 17.63
CA LEU A 239 -6.64 2.14 17.93
C LEU A 239 -6.25 1.74 19.36
N CYS A 240 -5.23 2.40 19.91
CA CYS A 240 -4.68 2.11 21.24
C CYS A 240 -4.94 3.22 22.27
N GLY A 241 -5.90 4.12 22.02
CA GLY A 241 -6.26 5.19 22.94
C GLY A 241 -6.28 6.58 22.29
N ASP A 242 -5.80 7.58 23.01
CA ASP A 242 -5.80 8.99 22.62
C ASP A 242 -4.55 9.43 21.83
N ARG A 243 -3.54 8.57 21.73
CA ARG A 243 -2.27 8.82 21.00
C ARG A 243 -2.13 7.92 19.78
N ILE A 244 -1.52 8.47 18.72
CA ILE A 244 -1.19 7.72 17.51
C ILE A 244 -0.06 6.72 17.79
N THR A 245 -0.16 5.52 17.21
CA THR A 245 0.82 4.45 17.33
C THR A 245 1.22 3.85 15.98
N LEU A 246 2.18 2.92 15.95
CA LEU A 246 2.52 2.17 14.75
C LEU A 246 1.36 1.31 14.22
N ALA A 247 0.38 0.92 15.06
CA ALA A 247 -0.83 0.24 14.58
C ALA A 247 -1.65 1.15 13.67
N ASP A 248 -1.79 2.42 14.06
CA ASP A 248 -2.53 3.42 13.29
C ASP A 248 -1.85 3.71 11.96
N VAL A 249 -0.52 3.86 11.95
CA VAL A 249 0.25 4.05 10.71
C VAL A 249 0.07 2.85 9.78
N ARG A 250 0.09 1.62 10.30
CA ARG A 250 -0.09 0.40 9.49
C ARG A 250 -1.49 0.31 8.90
N LEU A 251 -2.52 0.75 9.63
CA LEU A 251 -3.90 0.78 9.14
C LEU A 251 -4.10 1.91 8.10
N PHE A 252 -3.65 3.12 8.43
CA PHE A 252 -3.79 4.34 7.63
C PHE A 252 -3.39 4.14 6.18
N THR A 253 -2.24 3.50 5.92
CA THR A 253 -1.75 3.37 4.54
C THR A 253 -2.63 2.47 3.66
N THR A 254 -3.40 1.56 4.27
CA THR A 254 -4.44 0.79 3.56
C THR A 254 -5.72 1.59 3.42
N LEU A 255 -6.19 2.26 4.47
CA LEU A 255 -7.41 3.06 4.42
C LEU A 255 -7.33 4.17 3.36
N PHE A 256 -6.20 4.87 3.30
CA PHE A 256 -5.95 5.93 2.33
C PHE A 256 -6.13 5.48 0.86
N ARG A 257 -5.93 4.19 0.58
CA ARG A 257 -6.04 3.61 -0.78
C ARG A 257 -7.39 2.94 -1.03
N PHE A 258 -8.23 2.78 -0.01
CA PHE A 258 -9.34 1.84 -0.05
C PHE A 258 -10.39 2.23 -1.10
N ASP A 259 -11.01 3.40 -0.96
CA ASP A 259 -12.09 3.83 -1.87
C ASP A 259 -11.59 4.09 -3.29
N THR A 260 -10.36 4.58 -3.40
CA THR A 260 -9.73 4.94 -4.66
C THR A 260 -9.29 3.73 -5.48
N VAL A 261 -8.80 2.68 -4.81
CA VAL A 261 -8.21 1.51 -5.48
C VAL A 261 -8.91 0.23 -5.07
N TYR A 262 -8.84 -0.15 -3.79
CA TYR A 262 -9.20 -1.50 -3.37
C TYR A 262 -10.68 -1.81 -3.54
N TYR A 263 -11.53 -0.81 -3.32
CA TYR A 263 -12.98 -0.91 -3.49
C TYR A 263 -13.33 -1.45 -4.88
N SER A 264 -12.79 -0.84 -5.93
CA SER A 264 -13.09 -1.22 -7.32
C SER A 264 -12.14 -2.30 -7.85
N LEU A 265 -10.82 -2.02 -7.89
CA LEU A 265 -9.84 -2.90 -8.54
C LEU A 265 -9.73 -4.26 -7.85
N PHE A 266 -9.71 -4.27 -6.52
CA PHE A 266 -9.61 -5.50 -5.72
C PHE A 266 -10.96 -6.09 -5.32
N LYS A 267 -12.06 -5.48 -5.79
CA LYS A 267 -13.44 -5.89 -5.51
C LYS A 267 -13.77 -5.87 -4.01
N CYS A 268 -13.10 -5.05 -3.21
CA CYS A 268 -13.47 -4.83 -1.82
C CYS A 268 -14.69 -3.90 -1.73
N HIS A 269 -15.80 -4.25 -2.41
CA HIS A 269 -16.87 -3.31 -2.73
C HIS A 269 -18.14 -3.41 -1.86
N ARG A 270 -18.10 -4.09 -0.71
CA ARG A 270 -19.29 -4.23 0.16
C ARG A 270 -19.72 -2.89 0.76
N ARG A 271 -18.76 -2.03 1.14
CA ARG A 271 -18.99 -0.68 1.66
C ARG A 271 -17.75 0.18 1.38
N ARG A 272 -17.92 1.47 1.07
CA ARG A 272 -16.80 2.42 0.96
C ARG A 272 -16.39 2.91 2.34
N LEU A 273 -15.16 3.37 2.52
CA LEU A 273 -14.74 4.04 3.75
C LEU A 273 -15.59 5.26 4.04
N VAL A 274 -15.93 6.08 3.03
CA VAL A 274 -16.80 7.25 3.23
C VAL A 274 -18.16 6.92 3.86
N ASP A 275 -18.62 5.67 3.77
CA ASP A 275 -19.88 5.21 4.35
C ASP A 275 -19.73 4.73 5.81
N TYR A 276 -18.51 4.70 6.36
CA TYR A 276 -18.23 4.36 7.76
C TYR A 276 -18.19 5.61 8.65
N GLN A 277 -18.86 5.52 9.80
CA GLN A 277 -19.02 6.65 10.71
C GLN A 277 -17.71 7.09 11.37
N ASN A 278 -16.81 6.15 11.70
CA ASN A 278 -15.62 6.44 12.49
C ASN A 278 -14.33 6.27 11.68
N LEU A 279 -14.27 5.28 10.77
CA LEU A 279 -13.11 5.04 9.91
C LEU A 279 -12.79 6.20 8.96
N TYR A 280 -13.78 6.85 8.34
CA TYR A 280 -13.49 7.95 7.42
C TYR A 280 -13.03 9.22 8.14
N PRO A 281 -13.65 9.66 9.25
CA PRO A 281 -13.05 10.69 10.09
C PRO A 281 -11.67 10.32 10.63
N TYR A 282 -11.43 9.05 10.97
CA TYR A 282 -10.12 8.57 11.44
C TYR A 282 -9.04 8.68 10.35
N LEU A 283 -9.38 8.32 9.11
CA LEU A 283 -8.51 8.52 7.96
C LEU A 283 -8.15 10.01 7.79
N ARG A 284 -9.14 10.92 7.90
CA ARG A 284 -8.93 12.36 7.79
C ARG A 284 -8.09 12.93 8.95
N ASP A 285 -8.33 12.47 10.18
CA ASP A 285 -7.55 12.85 11.37
C ASP A 285 -6.05 12.58 11.16
N ILE A 286 -5.68 11.36 10.77
CA ILE A 286 -4.27 11.00 10.51
C ILE A 286 -3.72 11.76 9.30
N TYR A 287 -4.49 11.91 8.22
CA TYR A 287 -4.06 12.65 7.02
C TYR A 287 -3.70 14.11 7.34
N GLN A 288 -4.42 14.73 8.27
CA GLN A 288 -4.26 16.13 8.66
C GLN A 288 -3.16 16.35 9.72
N LEU A 289 -2.53 15.29 10.25
CA LEU A 289 -1.36 15.44 11.10
C LEU A 289 -0.21 16.12 10.35
N PRO A 290 0.65 16.90 11.04
CA PRO A 290 1.76 17.61 10.41
C PRO A 290 2.62 16.69 9.54
N GLU A 291 2.95 17.16 8.33
CA GLU A 291 3.82 16.48 7.35
C GLU A 291 3.26 15.15 6.78
N VAL A 292 2.10 14.64 7.23
CA VAL A 292 1.52 13.37 6.73
C VAL A 292 0.88 13.54 5.35
N ALA A 293 0.18 14.63 5.09
CA ALA A 293 -0.43 14.90 3.78
C ALA A 293 0.60 14.94 2.64
N GLU A 294 1.84 15.34 2.94
CA GLU A 294 2.95 15.39 1.97
C GLU A 294 3.44 14.00 1.56
N THR A 295 3.15 12.96 2.34
CA THR A 295 3.47 11.57 1.98
C THR A 295 2.41 10.94 1.07
N CYS A 296 1.32 11.66 0.79
CA CYS A 296 0.08 11.12 0.26
C CYS A 296 -0.21 11.64 -1.16
N ASN A 297 -0.12 10.76 -2.17
CA ASN A 297 -0.43 11.10 -3.57
C ASN A 297 -1.40 10.10 -4.21
N LEU A 298 -2.71 10.40 -4.15
CA LEU A 298 -3.76 9.53 -4.70
C LEU A 298 -3.66 9.34 -6.22
N GLU A 299 -3.24 10.36 -6.95
CA GLU A 299 -3.15 10.28 -8.41
C GLU A 299 -2.03 9.34 -8.87
N VAL A 300 -0.86 9.42 -8.22
CA VAL A 300 0.23 8.45 -8.46
C VAL A 300 -0.21 7.05 -8.04
N ILE A 301 -0.84 6.89 -6.88
CA ILE A 301 -1.38 5.59 -6.43
C ILE A 301 -2.37 5.01 -7.46
N LYS A 302 -3.30 5.79 -7.99
CA LYS A 302 -4.26 5.33 -9.02
C LYS A 302 -3.54 4.83 -10.26
N ARG A 303 -2.60 5.62 -10.77
CA ARG A 303 -1.78 5.26 -11.94
C ARG A 303 -1.00 3.98 -11.70
N ASP A 304 -0.41 3.84 -10.52
CA ASP A 304 0.36 2.66 -10.14
C ASP A 304 -0.53 1.40 -10.17
N TYR A 305 -1.63 1.41 -9.43
CA TYR A 305 -2.48 0.23 -9.30
C TYR A 305 -3.25 -0.13 -10.58
N TYR A 306 -3.92 0.84 -11.21
CA TYR A 306 -4.73 0.57 -12.40
C TYR A 306 -3.88 0.41 -13.66
N GLY A 307 -2.71 1.05 -13.73
CA GLY A 307 -1.82 1.00 -14.89
C GLY A 307 -0.83 -0.17 -14.88
N ASN A 308 -0.37 -0.63 -13.70
CA ASN A 308 0.76 -1.57 -13.62
C ASN A 308 0.41 -2.95 -13.05
N LEU A 309 -0.77 -3.15 -12.47
CA LEU A 309 -1.19 -4.47 -11.98
C LEU A 309 -1.84 -5.33 -13.07
N PHE A 310 -1.21 -5.43 -14.24
CA PHE A 310 -1.61 -6.41 -15.24
C PHE A 310 -1.40 -7.83 -14.69
N PRO A 311 -2.39 -8.75 -14.75
CA PRO A 311 -3.59 -8.69 -15.60
C PRO A 311 -4.90 -8.36 -14.87
N LEU A 312 -4.87 -7.68 -13.71
CA LEU A 312 -6.09 -7.30 -12.98
C LEU A 312 -6.93 -6.25 -13.72
N ASN A 313 -6.27 -5.30 -14.39
CA ASN A 313 -6.92 -4.28 -15.22
C ASN A 313 -6.35 -4.30 -16.65
N PRO A 314 -6.77 -5.26 -17.49
CA PRO A 314 -6.19 -5.45 -18.82
C PRO A 314 -6.26 -4.25 -19.75
N GLY A 315 -7.31 -3.42 -19.59
CA GLY A 315 -7.51 -2.24 -20.42
C GLY A 315 -6.67 -1.04 -19.98
N GLY A 316 -6.00 -1.09 -18.82
CA GLY A 316 -5.23 0.03 -18.28
C GLY A 316 -6.04 1.29 -17.98
N ILE A 317 -7.37 1.22 -18.02
CA ILE A 317 -8.25 2.37 -17.78
C ILE A 317 -8.18 2.74 -16.30
N ILE A 318 -7.87 4.00 -16.04
CA ILE A 318 -7.79 4.57 -14.69
C ILE A 318 -9.12 5.30 -14.41
N PRO A 319 -9.88 4.92 -13.37
CA PRO A 319 -11.12 5.63 -13.01
C PRO A 319 -10.87 7.08 -12.61
N LEU A 320 -11.84 7.96 -12.91
CA LEU A 320 -11.78 9.37 -12.53
C LEU A 320 -11.91 9.57 -11.02
N GLY A 321 -12.93 8.96 -10.40
CA GLY A 321 -13.22 9.13 -8.98
C GLY A 321 -12.50 8.13 -8.06
N PRO A 322 -12.91 8.07 -6.77
CA PRO A 322 -13.91 8.94 -6.14
C PRO A 322 -13.34 10.34 -5.83
N ASP A 323 -14.21 11.34 -5.77
CA ASP A 323 -13.86 12.67 -5.26
C ASP A 323 -13.78 12.59 -3.73
N LEU A 324 -12.58 12.69 -3.17
CA LEU A 324 -12.33 12.63 -1.74
C LEU A 324 -11.80 13.98 -1.26
N ASP A 325 -12.45 14.56 -0.26
CA ASP A 325 -11.96 15.75 0.42
C ASP A 325 -11.44 15.36 1.81
N LEU A 326 -10.13 15.08 1.86
CA LEU A 326 -9.46 14.65 3.09
C LEU A 326 -9.12 15.80 4.04
N HIS A 327 -9.35 17.06 3.62
CA HIS A 327 -9.17 18.25 4.46
C HIS A 327 -10.43 18.66 5.22
N GLN A 328 -11.56 17.98 5.00
CA GLN A 328 -12.76 18.24 5.80
C GLN A 328 -12.51 17.97 7.28
N PRO A 329 -13.11 18.77 8.19
CA PRO A 329 -13.08 18.50 9.61
C PRO A 329 -13.47 17.05 9.92
N HIS A 330 -12.78 16.46 10.89
CA HIS A 330 -13.00 15.07 11.32
C HIS A 330 -13.71 14.96 12.67
N ASP A 331 -13.79 16.03 13.46
CA ASP A 331 -14.41 16.08 14.78
C ASP A 331 -13.88 15.02 15.77
N ARG A 332 -12.70 14.43 15.52
CA ARG A 332 -12.12 13.38 16.37
C ARG A 332 -11.35 13.92 17.57
N ASP A 333 -10.99 15.20 17.58
CA ASP A 333 -10.38 15.85 18.74
C ASP A 333 -11.28 15.77 20.00
N ARG A 334 -12.61 15.68 19.83
CA ARG A 334 -13.53 15.48 20.96
C ARG A 334 -13.31 14.16 21.74
N LEU A 335 -12.60 13.21 21.14
CA LEU A 335 -12.31 11.89 21.71
C LEU A 335 -10.97 11.84 22.45
N THR A 336 -10.19 12.93 22.46
CA THR A 336 -9.04 13.02 23.37
C THR A 336 -9.55 13.27 24.77
N GLN A 337 -9.15 12.44 25.74
CA GLN A 337 -9.41 12.73 27.13
C GLN A 337 -8.65 14.01 27.50
N THR A 338 -9.38 15.09 27.80
CA THR A 338 -8.83 16.20 28.57
C THR A 338 -8.54 15.66 29.97
N ASN A 339 -7.28 15.32 30.22
CA ASN A 339 -6.75 15.29 31.59
C ASN A 339 -6.27 16.69 31.97
#